data_AF-A0A662DMK2-F1
#
_entry.id   AF-A0A662DMK2-F1
#
_cell.length_a   1.000
_cell.length_b   1.000
_cell.length_c   1.000
_cell.angle_alpha   90.00
_cell.angle_beta   90.00
_cell.angle_gamma   90.00
#
_symmetry.space_group_name_H-M   'P 1'
#
loop_
_entity.id
_entity.type
_entity.pdbx_description
1 polymer ?
#
loop_
_entity_poly.entity_id
_entity_poly.type
_entity_poly.pdbx_seq_one_letter_code
_entity_poly.pdbx_strand_id
1 'polypeptide(L)'
;MAEKVLIIGSGPAGLTAAIYAARADLEPLMIEGVERGGQLMITTDVENFPGFADGIMGPDLMEQMRKQAERFGTRIISSDVTDVDFSKHPFTASVGQDSYSADSIIVSTGASARWLGVEGEERLRGFGVSACATCDGFFFKEKELIIVGGGDTAMEEALFLTRFASKVTVVHRRDAFRASPIMVARILDHPKIEVLWDSVIEEIVGETLVTGA
;
A
#
# COMPACT_ATOMS: atom_id res chain seq x y z
N MET A 1 -7.55 -7.74 -32.73
CA MET A 1 -7.45 -9.12 -32.22
C MET A 1 -7.49 -9.02 -30.70
N ALA A 2 -8.12 -9.95 -29.99
CA ALA A 2 -8.14 -9.91 -28.53
C ALA A 2 -6.74 -10.18 -27.96
N GLU A 3 -6.39 -9.51 -26.88
CA GLU A 3 -5.18 -9.75 -26.12
C GLU A 3 -5.28 -11.11 -25.41
N LYS A 4 -4.22 -11.92 -25.39
CA LYS A 4 -4.25 -13.18 -24.63
C LYS A 4 -4.37 -12.89 -23.12
N VAL A 5 -3.64 -11.88 -22.65
CA VAL A 5 -3.60 -11.44 -21.25
C VAL A 5 -3.56 -9.91 -21.19
N LEU A 6 -4.57 -9.33 -20.54
CA LEU A 6 -4.58 -7.93 -20.15
C LEU A 6 -4.33 -7.81 -18.64
N ILE A 7 -3.43 -6.93 -18.23
CA ILE A 7 -3.06 -6.70 -16.83
C ILE A 7 -3.47 -5.28 -16.45
N ILE A 8 -4.21 -5.14 -15.36
CA ILE A 8 -4.69 -3.85 -14.87
C ILE A 8 -3.95 -3.53 -13.57
N GLY A 9 -3.13 -2.47 -13.59
CA GLY A 9 -2.31 -2.04 -12.47
C GLY A 9 -0.83 -2.42 -12.59
N SER A 10 0.03 -1.52 -12.13
CA SER A 10 1.49 -1.57 -12.32
C SER A 10 2.30 -1.69 -11.03
N GLY A 11 1.66 -2.11 -9.94
CA GLY A 11 2.36 -2.49 -8.71
C GLY A 11 3.21 -3.77 -8.90
N PRO A 12 3.90 -4.21 -7.85
CA PRO A 12 4.79 -5.38 -7.90
C PRO A 12 4.06 -6.65 -8.36
N ALA A 13 2.78 -6.80 -8.02
CA ALA A 13 1.92 -7.90 -8.48
C ALA A 13 1.73 -7.89 -10.01
N GLY A 14 1.32 -6.74 -10.57
CA GLY A 14 1.09 -6.59 -12.01
C GLY A 14 2.36 -6.75 -12.82
N LEU A 15 3.46 -6.13 -12.39
CA LEU A 15 4.75 -6.24 -13.08
C LEU A 15 5.32 -7.67 -13.03
N THR A 16 5.16 -8.38 -11.92
CA THR A 16 5.54 -9.79 -11.82
C THR A 16 4.69 -10.65 -12.75
N ALA A 17 3.38 -10.45 -12.79
CA ALA A 17 2.48 -11.14 -13.72
C ALA A 17 2.87 -10.89 -15.18
N ALA A 18 3.22 -9.65 -15.52
CA ALA A 18 3.67 -9.26 -16.85
C ALA A 18 4.97 -9.96 -17.26
N ILE A 19 5.97 -9.99 -16.37
CA ILE A 19 7.25 -10.69 -16.61
C ILE A 19 7.00 -12.16 -16.92
N TYR A 20 6.16 -12.85 -16.15
CA TYR A 20 5.87 -14.27 -16.37
C TYR A 20 5.05 -14.52 -17.64
N ALA A 21 4.03 -13.71 -17.91
CA ALA A 21 3.22 -13.83 -19.13
C ALA A 21 4.05 -13.56 -20.39
N ALA A 22 4.92 -12.55 -20.35
CA ALA A 22 5.82 -12.21 -21.46
C ALA A 22 6.82 -13.34 -21.75
N ARG A 23 7.41 -13.92 -20.69
CA ARG A 23 8.33 -15.08 -20.81
C ARG A 23 7.65 -16.35 -21.31
N ALA A 24 6.32 -16.42 -21.28
CA ALA A 24 5.53 -17.52 -21.80
C ALA A 24 4.99 -17.24 -23.22
N ASP A 25 5.52 -16.22 -23.91
CA ASP A 25 5.10 -15.82 -25.27
C ASP A 25 3.59 -15.49 -25.38
N LEU A 26 3.02 -14.93 -24.29
CA LEU A 26 1.63 -14.48 -24.25
C LEU A 26 1.44 -13.00 -24.66
N GLU A 27 2.53 -12.29 -24.96
CA GLU A 27 2.53 -10.89 -25.44
C GLU A 27 1.65 -9.95 -24.58
N PRO A 28 1.81 -9.92 -23.25
CA PRO A 28 0.87 -9.27 -22.35
C PRO A 28 0.80 -7.76 -22.59
N LEU A 29 -0.42 -7.23 -22.47
CA LEU A 29 -0.69 -5.79 -22.41
C LEU A 29 -0.97 -5.39 -20.97
N MET A 30 -0.28 -4.37 -20.47
CA MET A 30 -0.53 -3.76 -19.17
C MET A 30 -1.11 -2.36 -19.32
N ILE A 31 -2.18 -2.07 -18.58
CA ILE A 31 -2.67 -0.71 -18.36
C ILE A 31 -2.19 -0.28 -16.97
N GLU A 32 -1.23 0.64 -16.92
CA GLU A 32 -0.46 0.88 -15.68
C GLU A 32 -1.16 1.78 -14.65
N GLY A 33 -2.18 2.54 -15.06
CA GLY A 33 -2.88 3.49 -14.20
C GLY A 33 -2.14 4.82 -13.98
N VAL A 34 -2.82 5.79 -13.37
CA VAL A 34 -2.22 7.07 -12.96
C VAL A 34 -1.18 6.89 -11.85
N GLU A 35 -1.44 6.04 -10.86
CA GLU A 35 -0.49 5.70 -9.77
C GLU A 35 0.52 4.62 -10.23
N ARG A 36 1.32 4.96 -11.25
CA ARG A 36 2.30 4.05 -11.86
C ARG A 36 3.29 3.53 -10.81
N GLY A 37 3.50 2.23 -10.73
CA GLY A 37 4.37 1.61 -9.71
C GLY A 37 3.69 1.38 -8.34
N GLY A 38 2.47 1.90 -8.14
CA GLY A 38 1.69 1.70 -6.92
C GLY A 38 2.30 2.31 -5.66
N GLN A 39 1.93 1.78 -4.49
CA GLN A 39 2.29 2.35 -3.19
C GLN A 39 3.80 2.43 -2.94
N LEU A 40 4.63 1.62 -3.59
CA LEU A 40 6.08 1.70 -3.43
C LEU A 40 6.67 3.00 -4.00
N MET A 41 5.92 3.76 -4.80
CA MET A 41 6.38 5.08 -5.27
C MET A 41 6.44 6.14 -4.17
N ILE A 42 5.69 5.93 -3.08
CA ILE A 42 5.60 6.89 -1.97
C ILE A 42 6.38 6.43 -0.73
N THR A 43 7.12 5.31 -0.82
CA THR A 43 8.04 4.85 0.22
C THR A 43 9.46 5.22 -0.14
N THR A 44 10.27 5.58 0.85
CA THR A 44 11.70 5.82 0.66
C THR A 44 12.43 4.49 0.65
N ASP A 45 12.61 3.85 1.80
CA ASP A 45 13.44 2.64 1.94
C ASP A 45 12.60 1.36 1.99
N VAL A 46 13.03 0.36 1.22
CA VAL A 46 12.47 -0.99 1.23
C VAL A 46 13.55 -1.97 1.65
N GLU A 47 13.49 -2.43 2.90
CA GLU A 47 14.48 -3.35 3.48
C GLU A 47 14.01 -4.82 3.50
N ASN A 48 12.74 -5.06 3.21
CA ASN A 48 12.09 -6.38 3.34
C ASN A 48 11.76 -7.05 2.00
N PHE A 49 12.21 -6.48 0.88
CA PHE A 49 12.09 -7.11 -0.43
C PHE A 49 13.34 -7.97 -0.72
N PRO A 50 13.21 -9.29 -0.90
CA PRO A 50 14.37 -10.17 -1.02
C PRO A 50 15.17 -9.88 -2.30
N GLY A 51 16.50 -9.94 -2.18
CA GLY A 51 17.43 -9.67 -3.29
C GLY A 51 18.21 -8.35 -3.16
N PHE A 52 17.84 -7.51 -2.20
CA PHE A 52 18.50 -6.23 -1.92
C PHE A 52 19.04 -6.23 -0.48
N ALA A 53 20.25 -6.77 -0.28
CA ALA A 53 20.82 -6.96 1.05
C ALA A 53 21.01 -5.65 1.83
N ASP A 54 21.29 -4.55 1.11
CA ASP A 54 21.49 -3.21 1.67
C ASP A 54 20.22 -2.33 1.55
N GLY A 55 19.06 -2.92 1.22
CA GLY A 55 17.83 -2.20 0.89
C GLY A 55 17.83 -1.58 -0.50
N ILE A 56 16.70 -1.00 -0.88
CA ILE A 56 16.51 -0.28 -2.15
C ILE A 56 15.44 0.80 -1.99
N MET A 57 15.55 1.89 -2.75
CA MET A 57 14.46 2.88 -2.79
C MET A 57 13.21 2.31 -3.47
N GLY A 58 12.04 2.61 -2.91
CA GLY A 58 10.75 2.16 -3.48
C GLY A 58 10.58 2.46 -4.98
N PRO A 59 10.78 3.71 -5.43
CA PRO A 59 10.76 4.07 -6.85
C PRO A 59 11.79 3.32 -7.71
N ASP A 60 12.99 3.09 -7.18
CA ASP A 60 14.05 2.38 -7.91
C ASP A 60 13.70 0.90 -8.10
N LEU A 61 13.14 0.26 -7.07
CA LEU A 61 12.62 -1.11 -7.16
C LEU A 61 11.56 -1.23 -8.25
N MET A 62 10.58 -0.32 -8.26
CA MET A 62 9.49 -0.34 -9.25
C MET A 62 10.00 -0.10 -10.66
N GLU A 63 10.96 0.81 -10.84
CA GLU A 63 11.58 1.06 -12.14
C GLU A 63 12.37 -0.16 -12.65
N GLN A 64 13.08 -0.88 -11.79
CA GLN A 64 13.76 -2.13 -12.18
C GLN A 64 12.76 -3.21 -12.60
N MET A 65 11.67 -3.39 -11.84
CA MET A 65 10.61 -4.35 -12.20
C MET A 65 9.96 -3.97 -13.55
N ARG A 66 9.72 -2.68 -13.79
CA ARG A 66 9.14 -2.17 -15.04
C ARG A 66 10.06 -2.45 -16.23
N LYS A 67 11.34 -2.10 -16.13
CA LYS A 67 12.35 -2.40 -17.15
C LYS A 67 12.45 -3.90 -17.44
N GLN A 68 12.32 -4.74 -16.41
CA GLN A 68 12.32 -6.19 -16.59
C GLN A 68 11.10 -6.67 -17.39
N ALA A 69 9.90 -6.14 -17.12
CA ALA A 69 8.69 -6.48 -17.86
C ALA A 69 8.80 -6.06 -19.34
N GLU A 70 9.26 -4.84 -19.62
CA GLU A 70 9.46 -4.34 -20.99
C GLU A 70 10.53 -5.14 -21.75
N ARG A 71 11.65 -5.49 -21.07
CA ARG A 71 12.72 -6.28 -21.66
C ARG A 71 12.23 -7.63 -22.19
N PHE A 72 11.24 -8.25 -21.53
CA PHE A 72 10.64 -9.50 -21.99
C PHE A 72 9.51 -9.31 -23.01
N GLY A 73 9.16 -8.08 -23.38
CA GLY A 73 8.18 -7.79 -24.44
C GLY A 73 6.78 -7.41 -23.93
N THR A 74 6.62 -7.07 -22.65
CA THR A 74 5.35 -6.52 -22.16
C THR A 74 5.10 -5.16 -22.82
N ARG A 75 3.91 -4.97 -23.40
CA ARG A 75 3.44 -3.64 -23.84
C ARG A 75 2.78 -2.95 -22.66
N ILE A 76 3.12 -1.69 -22.43
CA ILE A 76 2.56 -0.92 -21.31
C ILE A 76 1.92 0.36 -21.84
N ILE A 77 0.67 0.60 -21.44
CA ILE A 77 -0.10 1.79 -21.76
C ILE A 77 -0.34 2.59 -20.49
N SER A 78 0.15 3.82 -20.50
CA SER A 78 -0.05 4.83 -19.47
C SER A 78 -1.45 5.43 -19.51
N SER A 79 -2.44 4.70 -19.01
CA SER A 79 -3.83 5.15 -18.92
C SER A 79 -4.54 4.42 -17.78
N ASP A 80 -5.80 4.76 -17.53
CA ASP A 80 -6.66 4.10 -16.54
C ASP A 80 -7.72 3.24 -17.22
N VAL A 81 -7.96 2.07 -16.63
CA VAL A 81 -9.18 1.30 -16.94
C VAL A 81 -10.34 1.88 -16.14
N THR A 82 -11.40 2.28 -16.83
CA THR A 82 -12.58 2.88 -16.20
C THR A 82 -13.73 1.90 -16.00
N ASP A 83 -13.81 0.87 -16.84
CA ASP A 83 -14.84 -0.16 -16.78
C ASP A 83 -14.33 -1.49 -17.33
N VAL A 84 -14.88 -2.61 -16.83
CA VAL A 84 -14.61 -3.95 -17.37
C VAL A 84 -15.90 -4.76 -17.43
N ASP A 85 -16.26 -5.20 -18.64
CA ASP A 85 -17.37 -6.11 -18.87
C ASP A 85 -16.90 -7.57 -18.81
N PHE A 86 -17.26 -8.24 -17.71
CA PHE A 86 -17.01 -9.67 -17.50
C PHE A 86 -18.19 -10.57 -17.92
N SER A 87 -19.27 -10.01 -18.47
CA SER A 87 -20.49 -10.77 -18.82
C SER A 87 -20.34 -11.65 -20.05
N LYS A 88 -19.33 -11.37 -20.90
CA LYS A 88 -19.06 -12.06 -22.16
C LYS A 88 -17.57 -12.31 -22.35
N HIS A 89 -17.25 -13.31 -23.17
CA HIS A 89 -15.88 -13.68 -23.51
C HIS A 89 -15.62 -13.46 -25.02
N PRO A 90 -14.47 -12.88 -25.43
CA PRO A 90 -13.42 -12.30 -24.59
C PRO A 90 -13.93 -11.10 -23.78
N PHE A 91 -13.34 -10.90 -22.60
CA PHE A 91 -13.68 -9.78 -21.71
C PHE A 91 -13.29 -8.46 -22.35
N THR A 92 -13.95 -7.36 -21.98
CA THR A 92 -13.66 -6.04 -22.56
C THR A 92 -13.39 -5.01 -21.47
N ALA A 93 -12.27 -4.30 -21.58
CA ALA A 93 -11.88 -3.22 -20.69
C ALA A 93 -11.88 -1.87 -21.43
N SER A 94 -12.54 -0.86 -20.86
CA SER A 94 -12.56 0.52 -21.38
C SER A 94 -11.40 1.33 -20.83
N VAL A 95 -10.69 2.03 -21.72
CA VAL A 95 -9.49 2.83 -21.40
C VAL A 95 -9.59 4.16 -22.12
N GLY A 96 -10.08 5.20 -21.43
CA GLY A 96 -10.38 6.49 -22.07
C GLY A 96 -11.45 6.36 -23.16
N GLN A 97 -11.10 6.65 -24.40
CA GLN A 97 -11.96 6.46 -25.57
C GLN A 97 -11.74 5.11 -26.28
N ASP A 98 -10.71 4.37 -25.88
CA ASP A 98 -10.35 3.09 -26.46
C ASP A 98 -10.98 1.93 -25.67
N SER A 99 -10.99 0.76 -26.29
CA SER A 99 -11.48 -0.47 -25.70
C SER A 99 -10.56 -1.64 -26.07
N TYR A 100 -10.22 -2.46 -25.08
CA TYR A 100 -9.33 -3.60 -25.24
C TYR A 100 -10.09 -4.87 -24.90
N SER A 101 -10.16 -5.82 -25.83
CA SER A 101 -10.71 -7.15 -25.57
C SER A 101 -9.60 -8.11 -25.18
N ALA A 102 -9.83 -8.98 -24.19
CA ALA A 102 -8.85 -9.95 -23.73
C ALA A 102 -9.44 -11.32 -23.36
N ASP A 103 -8.73 -12.39 -23.66
CA ASP A 103 -9.12 -13.76 -23.28
C ASP A 103 -9.02 -13.96 -21.76
N SER A 104 -8.10 -13.25 -21.11
CA SER A 104 -7.92 -13.23 -19.67
C SER A 104 -7.53 -11.84 -19.16
N ILE A 105 -7.99 -11.51 -17.96
CA ILE A 105 -7.68 -10.24 -17.28
C ILE A 105 -7.09 -10.55 -15.90
N ILE A 106 -5.93 -9.96 -15.59
CA ILE A 106 -5.32 -9.97 -14.26
C ILE A 106 -5.58 -8.61 -13.60
N VAL A 107 -6.37 -8.60 -12.54
CA VAL A 107 -6.64 -7.39 -11.74
C VAL A 107 -5.61 -7.28 -10.62
N SER A 108 -4.73 -6.28 -10.75
CA SER A 108 -3.64 -5.97 -9.82
C SER A 108 -3.60 -4.48 -9.46
N THR A 109 -4.78 -3.88 -9.33
CA THR A 109 -4.98 -2.44 -9.06
C THR A 109 -4.54 -2.01 -7.66
N GLY A 110 -4.24 -2.96 -6.78
CA GLY A 110 -3.84 -2.69 -5.41
C GLY A 110 -4.98 -2.15 -4.53
N ALA A 111 -4.59 -1.46 -3.48
CA ALA A 111 -5.44 -0.69 -2.58
C ALA A 111 -4.65 0.56 -2.18
N SER A 112 -5.29 1.55 -1.58
CA SER A 112 -4.61 2.75 -1.06
C SER A 112 -4.84 2.87 0.44
N ALA A 113 -3.83 3.32 1.17
CA ALA A 113 -3.98 3.68 2.57
C ALA A 113 -5.01 4.81 2.72
N ARG A 114 -5.83 4.72 3.78
CA ARG A 114 -6.76 5.80 4.12
C ARG A 114 -6.08 6.76 5.08
N TRP A 115 -5.85 7.96 4.60
CA TRP A 115 -5.26 9.05 5.35
C TRP A 115 -6.34 9.89 6.04
N LEU A 116 -5.97 10.61 7.10
CA LEU A 116 -6.89 11.43 7.87
C LEU A 116 -7.23 12.75 7.16
N GLY A 117 -6.30 13.27 6.36
CA GLY A 117 -6.42 14.56 5.68
C GLY A 117 -6.24 15.76 6.61
N VAL A 118 -5.48 15.59 7.70
CA VAL A 118 -5.21 16.64 8.70
C VAL A 118 -3.97 17.44 8.35
N GLU A 119 -3.85 18.64 8.93
CA GLU A 119 -2.68 19.48 8.73
C GLU A 119 -1.39 18.78 9.19
N GLY A 120 -0.31 18.94 8.43
CA GLY A 120 0.98 18.30 8.68
C GLY A 120 1.09 16.85 8.19
N GLU A 121 -0.02 16.13 7.97
CA GLU A 121 0.00 14.70 7.61
C GLU A 121 0.77 14.43 6.31
N GLU A 122 0.46 15.15 5.24
CA GLU A 122 1.14 14.96 3.94
C GLU A 122 2.61 15.39 3.99
N ARG A 123 2.90 16.52 4.64
CA ARG A 123 4.25 17.09 4.75
C ARG A 123 5.22 16.19 5.53
N LEU A 124 4.71 15.46 6.52
CA LEU A 124 5.53 14.64 7.42
C LEU A 124 5.48 13.13 7.07
N ARG A 125 4.91 12.73 5.93
CA ARG A 125 4.96 11.34 5.44
C ARG A 125 6.40 10.89 5.22
N GLY A 126 6.76 9.73 5.77
CA GLY A 126 8.14 9.22 5.77
C GLY A 126 9.06 9.89 6.79
N PHE A 127 8.60 10.94 7.47
CA PHE A 127 9.34 11.70 8.49
C PHE A 127 8.71 11.59 9.89
N GLY A 128 8.07 10.45 10.16
CA GLY A 128 7.35 10.17 11.40
C GLY A 128 5.87 9.84 11.20
N VAL A 129 5.31 10.13 10.01
CA VAL A 129 3.97 9.68 9.61
C VAL A 129 4.11 8.47 8.68
N SER A 130 3.46 7.37 9.04
CA SER A 130 3.41 6.11 8.29
C SER A 130 2.01 5.50 8.32
N ALA A 131 1.71 4.69 7.30
CA ALA A 131 0.50 3.87 7.23
C ALA A 131 0.80 2.36 7.25
N CYS A 132 2.04 1.95 7.61
CA CYS A 132 2.44 0.55 7.67
C CYS A 132 3.41 0.31 8.83
N ALA A 133 2.88 -0.16 9.97
CA ALA A 133 3.71 -0.51 11.13
C ALA A 133 4.77 -1.59 10.81
N THR A 134 4.45 -2.57 9.97
CA THR A 134 5.38 -3.65 9.60
C THR A 134 6.56 -3.15 8.77
N CYS A 135 6.34 -2.08 8.00
CA CYS A 135 7.35 -1.48 7.15
C CYS A 135 8.32 -0.64 8.00
N ASP A 136 7.79 0.24 8.85
CA ASP A 136 8.58 1.31 9.45
C ASP A 136 8.82 1.16 10.96
N GLY A 137 8.12 0.25 11.63
CA GLY A 137 8.13 0.13 13.09
C GLY A 137 9.52 -0.08 13.70
N PHE A 138 10.45 -0.69 12.96
CA PHE A 138 11.83 -0.89 13.37
C PHE A 138 12.60 0.42 13.61
N PHE A 139 12.35 1.45 12.80
CA PHE A 139 13.04 2.74 12.90
C PHE A 139 12.68 3.53 14.17
N PHE A 140 11.56 3.17 14.82
CA PHE A 140 11.01 3.86 15.98
C PHE A 140 11.29 3.16 17.32
N LYS A 141 12.43 2.46 17.41
CA LYS A 141 12.81 1.73 18.63
C LYS A 141 12.94 2.66 19.85
N GLU A 142 12.36 2.25 20.98
CA GLU A 142 12.27 3.00 22.24
C GLU A 142 11.57 4.37 22.14
N LYS A 143 10.79 4.61 21.07
CA LYS A 143 9.96 5.81 20.92
C LYS A 143 8.54 5.57 21.40
N GLU A 144 7.85 6.64 21.76
CA GLU A 144 6.40 6.63 21.96
C GLU A 144 5.71 6.86 20.63
N LEU A 145 4.73 6.02 20.30
CA LEU A 145 4.04 6.04 19.00
C LEU A 145 2.54 6.17 19.16
N ILE A 146 1.91 6.77 18.15
CA ILE A 146 0.46 6.92 18.06
C ILE A 146 -0.07 6.03 16.94
N ILE A 147 -1.16 5.31 17.20
CA ILE A 147 -1.92 4.56 16.20
C ILE A 147 -3.32 5.13 16.13
N VAL A 148 -3.75 5.55 14.95
CA VAL A 148 -5.09 6.10 14.73
C VAL A 148 -5.98 5.03 14.10
N GLY A 149 -7.02 4.59 14.80
CA GLY A 149 -7.91 3.57 14.26
C GLY A 149 -8.70 2.82 15.32
N GLY A 150 -9.50 1.84 14.88
CA GLY A 150 -10.32 1.05 15.80
C GLY A 150 -10.91 -0.24 15.24
N GLY A 151 -10.42 -0.68 14.08
CA GLY A 151 -10.71 -2.02 13.55
C GLY A 151 -9.54 -2.97 13.83
N ASP A 152 -9.65 -4.22 13.39
CA ASP A 152 -8.60 -5.22 13.63
C ASP A 152 -7.22 -4.78 13.12
N THR A 153 -7.13 -4.12 11.95
CA THR A 153 -5.88 -3.57 11.42
C THR A 153 -5.14 -2.68 12.42
N ALA A 154 -5.86 -1.75 13.07
CA ALA A 154 -5.24 -0.86 14.05
C ALA A 154 -4.75 -1.63 15.29
N MET A 155 -5.44 -2.69 15.68
CA MET A 155 -5.05 -3.51 16.83
C MET A 155 -3.84 -4.39 16.51
N GLU A 156 -3.81 -4.98 15.31
CA GLU A 156 -2.67 -5.77 14.83
C GLU A 156 -1.41 -4.90 14.73
N GLU A 157 -1.53 -3.70 14.16
CA GLU A 157 -0.42 -2.77 14.04
C GLU A 157 0.05 -2.23 15.39
N ALA A 158 -0.86 -1.87 16.29
CA ALA A 158 -0.50 -1.45 17.64
C ALA A 158 0.26 -2.55 18.39
N LEU A 159 -0.22 -3.80 18.37
CA LEU A 159 0.46 -4.95 18.99
C LEU A 159 1.81 -5.26 18.33
N PHE A 160 1.95 -5.04 17.03
CA PHE A 160 3.23 -5.21 16.36
C PHE A 160 4.25 -4.17 16.85
N LEU A 161 3.83 -2.90 16.95
CA LEU A 161 4.70 -1.80 17.35
C LEU A 161 5.19 -1.89 18.79
N THR A 162 4.46 -2.55 19.71
CA THR A 162 4.93 -2.71 21.11
C THR A 162 6.23 -3.49 21.24
N ARG A 163 6.63 -4.24 20.19
CA ARG A 163 7.93 -4.92 20.10
C ARG A 163 9.10 -3.96 20.00
N PHE A 164 8.88 -2.76 19.47
CA PHE A 164 9.91 -1.75 19.21
C PHE A 164 9.72 -0.51 20.09
N ALA A 165 8.48 -0.05 20.22
CA ALA A 165 8.12 1.16 20.94
C ALA A 165 8.26 1.01 22.47
N SER A 166 8.56 2.13 23.14
CA SER A 166 8.48 2.23 24.60
C SER A 166 7.02 2.27 25.07
N LYS A 167 6.14 2.93 24.30
CA LYS A 167 4.70 3.05 24.51
C LYS A 167 3.96 3.20 23.18
N VAL A 168 2.75 2.67 23.08
CA VAL A 168 1.85 2.88 21.94
C VAL A 168 0.53 3.46 22.45
N THR A 169 0.11 4.60 21.91
CA THR A 169 -1.17 5.24 22.22
C THR A 169 -2.13 5.03 21.06
N VAL A 170 -3.21 4.30 21.27
CA VAL A 170 -4.27 4.10 20.27
C VAL A 170 -5.30 5.22 20.40
N VAL A 171 -5.43 6.06 19.38
CA VAL A 171 -6.42 7.14 19.32
C VAL A 171 -7.64 6.63 18.55
N HIS A 172 -8.81 6.67 19.21
CA HIS A 172 -10.07 6.25 18.62
C HIS A 172 -11.17 7.29 18.80
N ARG A 173 -11.87 7.57 17.69
CA ARG A 173 -12.94 8.58 17.63
C ARG A 173 -14.27 8.23 18.31
N ARG A 174 -14.33 7.10 19.03
CA ARG A 174 -15.54 6.60 19.72
C ARG A 174 -15.14 6.05 21.08
N ASP A 175 -16.13 5.65 21.85
CA ASP A 175 -16.02 4.96 23.15
C ASP A 175 -15.83 3.44 23.03
N ALA A 176 -15.93 2.88 21.81
CA ALA A 176 -15.76 1.45 21.56
C ALA A 176 -15.12 1.16 20.20
N PHE A 177 -14.27 0.13 20.16
CA PHE A 177 -13.69 -0.40 18.93
C PHE A 177 -14.69 -1.22 18.10
N ARG A 178 -14.42 -1.29 16.79
CA ARG A 178 -15.08 -2.23 15.86
C ARG A 178 -14.28 -3.52 15.64
N ALA A 179 -13.10 -3.62 16.23
CA ALA A 179 -12.25 -4.79 16.18
C ALA A 179 -12.91 -6.02 16.81
N SER A 180 -12.44 -7.20 16.45
CA SER A 180 -12.87 -8.46 17.03
C SER A 180 -12.65 -8.48 18.56
N PRO A 181 -13.54 -9.13 19.35
CA PRO A 181 -13.46 -9.09 20.81
C PRO A 181 -12.12 -9.53 21.39
N ILE A 182 -11.47 -10.52 20.77
CA ILE A 182 -10.15 -11.00 21.19
C ILE A 182 -9.05 -9.95 20.99
N MET A 183 -9.13 -9.17 19.91
CA MET A 183 -8.16 -8.11 19.64
C MET A 183 -8.37 -6.93 20.58
N VAL A 184 -9.62 -6.57 20.87
CA VAL A 184 -9.94 -5.56 21.89
C VAL A 184 -9.36 -5.96 23.25
N ALA A 185 -9.61 -7.19 23.70
CA ALA A 185 -9.07 -7.67 24.98
C ALA A 185 -7.54 -7.60 25.02
N ARG A 186 -6.85 -8.07 23.97
CA ARG A 186 -5.38 -8.01 23.88
C ARG A 186 -4.84 -6.59 23.99
N ILE A 187 -5.53 -5.62 23.42
CA ILE A 187 -5.11 -4.21 23.41
C ILE A 187 -5.29 -3.59 24.79
N LEU A 188 -6.44 -3.81 25.41
CA LEU A 188 -6.75 -3.25 26.73
C LEU A 188 -5.90 -3.88 27.84
N ASP A 189 -5.50 -5.15 27.69
CA ASP A 189 -4.66 -5.84 28.66
C ASP A 189 -3.15 -5.60 28.44
N HIS A 190 -2.73 -4.95 27.34
CA HIS A 190 -1.32 -4.81 27.01
C HIS A 190 -0.65 -3.67 27.81
N PRO A 191 0.44 -3.94 28.57
CA PRO A 191 1.01 -2.96 29.51
C PRO A 191 1.68 -1.74 28.84
N LYS A 192 2.06 -1.86 27.57
CA LYS A 192 2.61 -0.75 26.77
C LYS A 192 1.58 0.03 25.96
N ILE A 193 0.31 -0.38 25.98
CA ILE A 193 -0.72 0.26 25.15
C ILE A 193 -1.64 1.08 26.03
N GLU A 194 -1.85 2.34 25.66
CA GLU A 194 -2.88 3.20 26.21
C GLU A 194 -3.90 3.52 25.12
N VAL A 195 -5.18 3.63 25.48
CA VAL A 195 -6.24 4.00 24.53
C VAL A 195 -6.80 5.37 24.89
N LEU A 196 -6.77 6.28 23.92
CA LEU A 196 -7.45 7.58 23.98
C LEU A 196 -8.77 7.46 23.22
N TRP A 197 -9.85 7.30 23.98
CA TRP A 197 -11.21 7.22 23.48
C TRP A 197 -11.78 8.60 23.14
N ASP A 198 -12.84 8.62 22.33
CA ASP A 198 -13.58 9.82 21.93
C ASP A 198 -12.67 10.96 21.43
N SER A 199 -11.58 10.58 20.77
CA SER A 199 -10.49 11.47 20.38
C SER A 199 -10.16 11.35 18.89
N VAL A 200 -9.76 12.46 18.29
CA VAL A 200 -9.29 12.54 16.91
C VAL A 200 -7.99 13.35 16.86
N ILE A 201 -7.16 13.09 15.86
CA ILE A 201 -6.03 13.95 15.54
C ILE A 201 -6.56 15.15 14.78
N GLU A 202 -6.20 16.36 15.22
CA GLU A 202 -6.56 17.61 14.53
C GLU A 202 -5.40 18.12 13.65
N GLU A 203 -4.15 17.93 14.09
CA GLU A 203 -2.93 18.37 13.41
C GLU A 203 -1.77 17.42 13.77
N ILE A 204 -0.84 17.17 12.84
CA ILE A 204 0.43 16.52 13.11
C ILE A 204 1.55 17.58 13.14
N VAL A 205 2.15 17.80 14.31
CA VAL A 205 3.11 18.89 14.53
C VAL A 205 4.57 18.43 14.37
N GLY A 206 5.39 19.34 13.85
CA GLY A 206 6.81 19.12 13.61
C GLY A 206 7.35 19.95 12.44
N GLU A 207 8.61 20.40 12.52
CA GLU A 207 9.27 21.12 11.43
C GLU A 207 9.75 20.15 10.33
N THR A 208 10.71 19.28 10.68
CA THR A 208 11.29 18.27 9.76
C THR A 208 10.89 16.84 10.13
N LEU A 209 10.65 16.58 11.41
CA LEU A 209 10.22 15.29 11.96
C LEU A 209 9.01 15.51 12.86
N VAL A 210 8.15 14.50 12.97
CA VAL A 210 7.02 14.52 13.91
C VAL A 210 7.51 14.70 15.34
N THR A 211 6.93 15.67 16.05
CA THR A 211 7.18 15.92 17.49
C THR A 211 5.92 15.77 18.34
N GLY A 212 4.74 15.68 17.72
CA GLY A 212 3.46 15.48 18.38
C GLY A 212 2.30 15.37 17.38
N ALA A 213 1.11 15.04 17.89
CA ALA A 213 -0.14 15.00 17.16
C ALA A 213 -1.33 15.13 18.13
#